data_AF-A0A7X9IGY0-F1
#
_entry.id   AF-A0A7X9IGY0-F1
#
_cell.length_a   1.000
_cell.length_b   1.000
_cell.length_c   1.000
_cell.angle_alpha   90.00
_cell.angle_beta   90.00
_cell.angle_gamma   90.00
#
_symmetry.space_group_name_H-M   'P 1'
#
loop_
_entity.id
_entity.type
_entity.pdbx_description
1 polymer ?
#
loop_
_entity_poly.entity_id
_entity_poly.type
_entity_poly.pdbx_seq_one_letter_code
_entity_poly.pdbx_strand_id
1 'polypeptide(L)'
;MKNIHLFFVVAAVLLAALSGPFSCSTKPLLASRDTDPYYLEQKVKDRYEVYERLKLEEEAAMATDRADDAAMYRQARGKAYQEYLDAEAEYARVLEEIKRKGLAAQTKRD
;
A
#
# COMPACT_ATOMS: atom_id res chain seq x y z
N MET A 1 -20.16 -50.31 15.70
CA MET A 1 -19.86 -49.45 14.53
C MET A 1 -19.47 -48.05 15.02
N LYS A 2 -18.23 -47.83 15.48
CA LYS A 2 -17.81 -46.57 16.13
C LYS A 2 -16.52 -45.96 15.56
N ASN A 3 -15.87 -46.62 14.60
CA ASN A 3 -14.52 -46.26 14.15
C ASN A 3 -14.49 -45.59 12.76
N ILE A 4 -15.63 -45.50 12.06
CA ILE A 4 -15.70 -44.92 10.70
C ILE A 4 -15.68 -43.38 10.77
N HIS A 5 -16.16 -42.78 11.86
CA HIS A 5 -16.16 -41.32 12.03
C HIS A 5 -14.76 -40.75 12.28
N LEU A 6 -13.83 -41.54 12.84
CA LEU A 6 -12.47 -41.05 13.10
C LEU A 6 -11.66 -40.89 11.79
N PHE A 7 -11.89 -41.74 10.80
CA PHE A 7 -11.18 -41.68 9.51
C PHE A 7 -11.55 -40.44 8.68
N PHE A 8 -12.82 -40.00 8.73
CA PHE A 8 -13.25 -38.80 8.00
C PHE A 8 -12.65 -37.51 8.59
N VAL A 9 -12.45 -37.46 9.91
CA VAL A 9 -11.86 -36.28 10.57
C VAL A 9 -10.37 -36.17 10.28
N VAL A 10 -9.64 -37.29 10.24
CA VAL A 10 -8.20 -37.29 9.91
C VAL A 10 -7.95 -36.92 8.44
N ALA A 11 -8.82 -37.36 7.52
CA ALA A 11 -8.72 -37.00 6.11
C ALA A 11 -8.98 -35.50 5.84
N ALA A 12 -9.90 -34.88 6.59
CA ALA A 12 -10.17 -33.44 6.50
C ALA A 12 -9.01 -32.57 7.03
N VAL A 13 -8.32 -33.03 8.08
CA VAL A 13 -7.13 -32.35 8.61
C VAL A 13 -5.95 -32.46 7.65
N LEU A 14 -5.78 -33.60 6.96
CA LEU A 14 -4.73 -33.78 5.95
C LEU A 14 -4.96 -32.93 4.69
N LEU A 15 -6.21 -32.69 4.29
CA LEU A 15 -6.52 -31.79 3.16
C LEU A 15 -6.23 -30.31 3.48
N ALA A 16 -6.40 -29.87 4.73
CA ALA A 16 -6.13 -28.50 5.15
C ALA A 16 -4.62 -28.17 5.26
N ALA A 17 -3.75 -29.18 5.30
CA ALA A 17 -2.30 -29.01 5.39
C ALA A 17 -1.63 -28.77 4.02
N LEU A 18 -2.32 -29.03 2.89
CA LEU A 18 -1.80 -28.74 1.56
C LEU A 18 -1.87 -27.25 1.19
N SER A 19 -2.67 -26.47 1.91
CA SER A 19 -2.63 -25.00 1.86
C SER A 19 -1.81 -24.48 3.03
N GLY A 20 -0.51 -24.77 3.02
CA GLY A 20 0.43 -24.08 3.91
C GLY A 20 0.30 -22.56 3.70
N PRO A 21 0.57 -21.73 4.72
CA PRO A 21 0.66 -20.29 4.51
C PRO A 21 1.72 -20.07 3.44
N PHE A 22 1.31 -19.68 2.23
CA PHE A 22 2.24 -19.21 1.22
C PHE A 22 3.04 -18.10 1.90
N SER A 23 4.33 -18.37 2.15
CA SER A 23 5.23 -17.38 2.72
C SER A 23 5.13 -16.14 1.84
N CYS A 24 4.49 -15.09 2.35
CA CYS A 24 4.44 -13.81 1.67
C CYS A 24 5.85 -13.21 1.47
N SER A 25 6.90 -13.84 2.01
CA SER A 25 8.29 -13.37 1.94
C SER A 25 8.96 -13.59 0.58
N THR A 26 8.37 -14.35 -0.35
CA THR A 26 8.94 -14.56 -1.70
C THR A 26 7.93 -14.30 -2.81
N LYS A 27 7.19 -13.18 -2.72
CA LYS A 27 6.40 -12.66 -3.85
C LYS A 27 7.23 -11.65 -4.65
N PRO A 28 7.90 -12.05 -5.75
CA PRO A 28 8.59 -11.10 -6.63
C PRO A 28 7.66 -9.99 -7.15
N LEU A 29 6.35 -10.27 -7.24
CA LEU A 29 5.32 -9.29 -7.62
C LEU A 29 5.08 -8.17 -6.59
N LEU A 30 5.38 -8.39 -5.30
CA LEU A 30 5.34 -7.32 -4.29
C LEU A 30 6.65 -6.53 -4.30
N ALA A 31 7.79 -7.20 -4.49
CA ALA A 31 9.09 -6.55 -4.57
C ALA A 31 9.22 -5.62 -5.80
N SER A 32 8.50 -5.89 -6.90
CA SER A 32 8.49 -5.01 -8.07
C SER A 32 7.57 -3.80 -7.94
N ARG A 33 6.57 -3.82 -7.03
CA ARG A 33 5.61 -2.71 -6.86
C ARG A 33 6.31 -1.43 -6.41
N ASP A 34 7.27 -1.54 -5.50
CA ASP A 34 8.02 -0.39 -4.97
C ASP A 34 9.01 0.21 -5.98
N THR A 35 9.10 -0.36 -7.18
CA THR A 35 9.94 0.12 -8.29
C THR A 35 9.14 0.40 -9.56
N ASP A 36 7.84 0.11 -9.57
CA ASP A 36 6.96 0.35 -10.72
C ASP A 36 6.45 1.80 -10.68
N PRO A 37 6.83 2.66 -11.65
CA PRO A 37 6.41 4.05 -11.70
C PRO A 37 4.90 4.22 -11.68
N TYR A 38 4.15 3.35 -12.37
CA TYR A 38 2.70 3.49 -12.46
C TYR A 38 2.04 3.24 -11.11
N TYR A 39 2.51 2.23 -10.39
CA TYR A 39 2.03 1.94 -9.05
C TYR A 39 2.39 3.07 -8.05
N LEU A 40 3.60 3.60 -8.13
CA LEU A 40 4.04 4.71 -7.27
C LEU A 40 3.26 6.00 -7.57
N GLU A 41 2.96 6.29 -8.84
CA GLU A 41 2.10 7.40 -9.23
C GLU A 41 0.69 7.24 -8.65
N GLN A 42 0.12 6.03 -8.71
CA GLN A 42 -1.18 5.76 -8.10
C GLN A 42 -1.14 5.92 -6.57
N LYS A 43 -0.09 5.42 -5.91
CA LYS A 43 0.12 5.58 -4.47
C LYS A 43 0.15 7.06 -4.06
N VAL A 44 0.80 7.93 -4.84
CA VAL A 44 0.81 9.38 -4.62
C VAL A 44 -0.62 9.95 -4.69
N LYS A 45 -1.39 9.59 -5.73
CA LYS A 45 -2.79 10.02 -5.89
C LYS A 45 -3.66 9.57 -4.72
N ASP A 46 -3.57 8.30 -4.35
CA ASP A 46 -4.36 7.74 -3.24
C ASP A 46 -4.04 8.45 -1.90
N ARG A 47 -2.77 8.80 -1.66
CA ARG A 47 -2.37 9.55 -0.45
C ARG A 47 -2.87 10.99 -0.48
N TYR A 48 -2.83 11.64 -1.63
CA TYR A 48 -3.37 12.98 -1.80
C TYR A 48 -4.89 13.01 -1.58
N GLU A 49 -5.63 12.02 -2.09
CA GLU A 49 -7.07 11.90 -1.87
C GLU A 49 -7.43 11.75 -0.39
N VAL A 50 -6.64 11.00 0.38
CA VAL A 50 -6.83 10.89 1.84
C VAL A 50 -6.61 12.25 2.52
N TYR A 51 -5.56 12.98 2.13
CA TYR A 51 -5.30 14.33 2.65
C TYR A 51 -6.45 15.30 2.38
N GLU A 52 -6.97 15.33 1.15
CA GLU A 52 -8.10 16.19 0.78
C GLU A 52 -9.40 15.78 1.48
N ARG A 53 -9.68 14.48 1.61
CA ARG A 53 -10.85 14.02 2.36
C ARG A 53 -10.81 14.50 3.82
N LEU A 54 -9.67 14.38 4.49
CA LEU A 54 -9.51 14.83 5.88
C LEU A 54 -9.66 16.34 6.02
N LYS A 55 -9.29 17.12 5.01
CA LYS A 55 -9.55 18.56 4.95
C LYS A 55 -11.06 18.86 4.92
N LEU A 56 -11.81 18.16 4.07
CA LEU A 56 -13.26 18.31 3.98
C LEU A 56 -13.96 17.88 5.28
N GLU A 57 -13.48 16.82 5.93
CA GLU A 57 -13.99 16.35 7.22
C GLU A 57 -13.72 17.37 8.36
N GLU A 58 -12.54 18.00 8.37
CA GLU A 58 -12.23 19.11 9.29
C GLU A 58 -13.19 20.29 9.07
N GLU A 59 -13.36 20.74 7.83
CA GLU A 59 -14.25 21.85 7.47
C GLU A 59 -15.72 21.56 7.87
N ALA A 60 -16.18 20.34 7.65
CA ALA A 60 -17.52 19.90 8.05
C ALA A 60 -17.70 19.83 9.58
N ALA A 61 -16.66 19.42 10.32
CA ALA A 61 -16.67 19.45 11.78
C ALA A 61 -16.71 20.88 12.32
N MET A 62 -15.93 21.79 11.75
CA MET A 62 -15.96 23.22 12.11
C MET A 62 -17.32 23.86 11.81
N ALA A 63 -17.94 23.54 10.66
CA ALA A 63 -19.26 24.04 10.28
C ALA A 63 -20.39 23.58 11.23
N THR A 64 -20.17 22.50 11.98
CA THR A 64 -21.13 21.92 12.93
C THR A 64 -20.74 22.15 14.40
N ASP A 65 -19.82 23.08 14.67
CA ASP A 65 -19.30 23.44 16.00
C ASP A 65 -18.69 22.25 16.78
N ARG A 66 -18.19 21.24 16.06
CA ARG A 66 -17.49 20.08 16.64
C ARG A 66 -15.98 20.32 16.65
N ALA A 67 -15.54 21.21 17.55
CA ALA A 67 -14.15 21.67 17.61
C ALA A 67 -13.13 20.55 17.90
N ASP A 68 -13.47 19.59 18.76
CA ASP A 68 -12.58 18.47 19.09
C ASP A 68 -12.36 17.53 17.89
N ASP A 69 -13.43 17.23 17.16
CA ASP A 69 -13.35 16.42 15.93
C ASP A 69 -12.52 17.14 14.86
N ALA A 70 -12.71 18.46 14.69
CA ALA A 70 -11.92 19.26 13.77
C ALA A 70 -10.42 19.23 14.13
N ALA A 71 -10.07 19.29 15.42
CA ALA A 71 -8.69 19.18 15.87
C ALA A 71 -8.09 17.79 15.55
N MET A 72 -8.87 16.72 15.72
CA MET A 72 -8.46 15.36 15.34
C MET A 72 -8.22 15.25 13.83
N TYR A 73 -9.15 15.74 13.01
CA TYR A 73 -8.99 15.74 11.55
C TYR A 73 -7.78 16.57 11.10
N ARG A 74 -7.53 17.72 11.73
CA ARG A 74 -6.33 18.53 11.46
C ARG A 74 -5.04 17.77 11.71
N GLN A 75 -4.96 17.07 12.84
CA GLN A 75 -3.77 16.27 13.18
C GLN A 75 -3.61 15.10 12.19
N ALA A 76 -4.69 14.39 11.88
CA ALA A 76 -4.68 13.31 10.91
C ALA A 76 -4.29 13.81 9.50
N ARG A 77 -4.81 14.96 9.09
CA ARG A 77 -4.48 15.62 7.82
C ARG A 77 -3.00 15.96 7.74
N GLY A 78 -2.41 16.48 8.81
CA GLY A 78 -0.98 16.75 8.88
C GLY A 78 -0.13 15.50 8.62
N LYS A 79 -0.53 14.36 9.19
CA LYS A 79 0.14 13.06 8.93
C LYS A 79 -0.07 12.59 7.50
N ALA A 80 -1.30 12.65 6.99
CA ALA A 80 -1.62 12.26 5.61
C ALA A 80 -0.85 13.11 4.58
N TYR A 81 -0.65 14.39 4.86
CA TYR A 81 0.16 15.27 4.01
C TYR A 81 1.63 14.84 3.98
N GLN A 82 2.20 14.48 5.14
CA GLN A 82 3.56 13.97 5.19
C GLN A 82 3.69 12.65 4.41
N GLU A 83 2.72 11.74 4.56
CA GLU A 83 2.72 10.48 3.80
C GLU A 83 2.60 10.69 2.28
N TYR A 84 1.88 11.73 1.85
CA TYR A 84 1.82 12.15 0.44
C TYR A 84 3.19 12.65 -0.06
N LEU A 85 3.85 13.53 0.70
CA LEU A 85 5.18 14.04 0.35
C LEU A 85 6.23 12.91 0.28
N ASP A 86 6.17 11.96 1.23
CA ASP A 86 7.06 10.81 1.24
C ASP A 86 6.85 9.93 -0.01
N ALA A 87 5.59 9.72 -0.42
CA ALA A 87 5.25 9.00 -1.64
C ALA A 87 5.71 9.75 -2.91
N GLU A 88 5.60 11.08 -2.95
CA GLU A 88 6.10 11.89 -4.07
C GLU A 88 7.62 11.82 -4.18
N ALA A 89 8.33 11.92 -3.06
CA ALA A 89 9.78 11.80 -3.02
C ALA A 89 10.24 10.41 -3.52
N GLU A 90 9.54 9.35 -3.13
CA GLU A 90 9.79 7.99 -3.60
C GLU A 90 9.58 7.87 -5.11
N TYR A 91 8.44 8.37 -5.62
CA TYR A 91 8.13 8.35 -7.05
C TYR A 91 9.18 9.13 -7.87
N ALA A 92 9.55 10.33 -7.44
CA ALA A 92 10.56 11.14 -8.08
C ALA A 92 11.94 10.44 -8.13
N ARG A 93 12.33 9.78 -7.02
CA ARG A 93 13.58 9.01 -6.96
C ARG A 93 13.60 7.88 -7.99
N VAL A 94 12.50 7.14 -8.13
CA VAL A 94 12.39 6.04 -9.09
C VAL A 94 12.41 6.54 -10.54
N LEU A 95 11.72 7.65 -10.84
CA LEU A 95 11.78 8.26 -12.16
C LEU A 95 13.20 8.69 -12.54
N GLU A 96 13.95 9.29 -11.62
CA GLU A 96 15.35 9.66 -11.85
C GLU A 96 16.26 8.44 -12.07
N GLU A 97 16.03 7.35 -11.34
CA GLU A 97 16.78 6.10 -11.55
C GLU A 97 16.51 5.51 -12.95
N ILE A 98 15.25 5.52 -13.41
CA ILE A 98 14.87 5.06 -14.74
C ILE A 98 15.53 5.91 -15.82
N LYS A 99 15.51 7.25 -15.68
CA LYS A 99 16.21 8.15 -16.61
C LYS A 99 17.70 7.85 -16.68
N ARG A 100 18.37 7.66 -15.53
CA ARG A 100 19.81 7.31 -15.47
C ARG A 100 20.11 6.00 -16.18
N LYS A 101 19.30 4.95 -15.94
CA LYS A 101 19.46 3.65 -16.62
C LYS A 101 19.21 3.75 -18.12
N GLY A 102 18.20 4.53 -18.54
CA GLY A 102 17.90 4.80 -19.95
C GLY A 102 19.04 5.50 -20.67
N LEU A 103 19.60 6.56 -20.08
CA LEU A 103 20.78 7.28 -20.60
C LEU A 103 22.00 6.37 -20.68
N ALA A 104 22.32 5.62 -19.63
CA ALA A 104 23.44 4.68 -19.63
C ALA A 104 23.30 3.54 -20.66
N ALA A 105 22.07 3.16 -21.03
CA ALA A 105 21.81 2.16 -22.06
C ALA A 105 21.91 2.72 -23.50
N GLN A 106 21.84 4.04 -23.68
CA GLN A 106 22.08 4.71 -24.95
C GLN A 106 23.58 4.93 -25.17
N THR A 107 24.33 5.39 -24.16
CA THR A 107 25.79 5.59 -24.24
C THR A 107 26.59 4.31 -24.53
N LYS A 108 26.01 3.12 -24.30
CA LYS A 108 26.65 1.84 -24.64
C LYS A 108 26.40 1.38 -26.09
N ARG A 109 25.51 2.05 -26.83
CA ARG A 109 25.17 1.70 -28.22
C ARG A 109 25.87 2.61 -29.25
N ASP A 110 26.39 3.75 -28.80
CA ASP A 110 27.20 4.69 -29.57
C ASP A 110 28.70 4.38 -29.42
#